data_AF-A0A3S2W4P3-F1
#
_entry.id   AF-A0A3S2W4P3-F1
#
_cell.length_a   1.000
_cell.length_b   1.000
_cell.length_c   1.000
_cell.angle_alpha   90.00
_cell.angle_beta   90.00
_cell.angle_gamma   90.00
#
_symmetry.space_group_name_H-M   'P 1'
#
loop_
_entity.id
_entity.type
_entity.pdbx_description
1 polymer ?
#
loop_
_entity_poly.entity_id
_entity_poly.type
_entity_poly.pdbx_seq_one_letter_code
_entity_poly.pdbx_strand_id
1 'polypeptide(L)'
;MNVKNDLLTNLHREVLHGMYFDYNDTSSKLIDLITIMGSLFVFEPDIKKDQKDLDISIPVFNVSFWDKEKAAIEALFEWITDKPVPVQFTVINPLEKNDVFLSLPANQDVALFYDDIESIAGLKTDKSMFDYIRIINKDNEKQKQQKLAAFLRKSVADSSEILDAPIKLLNKRKTTPAAILFVIAIAAAKSYFNDGSKVFYYQSKQINMDYLNNPSLLPKAAHPRTYQMMNALYKSTSVDMSIETPLLQKSRAEVIKELPKEYKQQIKNTNECVRMKRKIDKAMYTPCGICLACLQRKIALSAAESEVYDGFYQYDYGQKIAEITNEQDQQLYTETVDLMQALYEQVKITQPFTEEEQHIASEFILAFDVFLSKYSPF
;
A
#
# COMPACT_ATOMS: atom_id res chain seq x y z
N MET A 1 24.44 18.88 11.84
CA MET A 1 24.04 17.82 10.88
C MET A 1 22.53 17.65 11.00
N ASN A 2 21.81 17.70 9.88
CA ASN A 2 20.36 17.52 9.86
C ASN A 2 20.05 16.04 10.13
N VAL A 3 19.37 15.72 11.24
CA VAL A 3 19.08 14.33 11.68
C VAL A 3 18.45 13.48 10.56
N LYS A 4 17.68 14.11 9.66
CA LYS A 4 17.09 13.42 8.51
C LYS A 4 18.10 13.07 7.43
N ASN A 5 19.12 13.91 7.20
CA ASN A 5 20.17 13.60 6.23
C ASN A 5 20.99 12.39 6.69
N ASP A 6 21.27 12.30 7.99
CA ASP A 6 22.00 11.17 8.57
C ASP A 6 21.21 9.85 8.45
N LEU A 7 19.89 9.93 8.65
CA LEU A 7 18.95 8.83 8.42
C LEU A 7 18.96 8.39 6.95
N LEU A 8 18.79 9.33 6.01
CA LEU A 8 18.76 9.03 4.58
C LEU A 8 20.07 8.43 4.07
N THR A 9 21.22 8.89 4.59
CA THR A 9 22.54 8.39 4.19
C THR A 9 22.71 6.90 4.44
N ASN A 10 22.07 6.34 5.47
CA ASN A 10 22.19 4.93 5.81
C ASN A 10 20.90 4.14 5.59
N LEU A 11 19.89 4.75 4.96
CA LEU A 11 18.56 4.19 4.88
C LEU A 11 18.55 2.85 4.14
N HIS A 12 19.26 2.76 3.00
CA HIS A 12 19.37 1.53 2.23
C HIS A 12 19.98 0.39 3.04
N ARG A 13 20.97 0.66 3.90
CA ARG A 13 21.59 -0.37 4.76
C ARG A 13 20.63 -0.88 5.83
N GLU A 14 19.79 0.00 6.36
CA GLU A 14 18.77 -0.40 7.34
C GLU A 14 17.70 -1.30 6.69
N VAL A 15 17.23 -0.93 5.49
CA VAL A 15 16.10 -1.63 4.86
C VAL A 15 16.49 -2.85 4.04
N LEU A 16 17.71 -2.88 3.50
CA LEU A 16 18.29 -4.06 2.83
C LEU A 16 19.05 -4.97 3.80
N HIS A 17 18.95 -4.74 5.12
CA HIS A 17 19.60 -5.59 6.11
C HIS A 17 19.16 -7.06 5.96
N GLY A 18 20.13 -7.94 5.74
CA GLY A 18 19.88 -9.36 5.48
C GLY A 18 19.67 -9.72 4.01
N MET A 19 19.76 -8.74 3.10
CA MET A 19 19.76 -8.93 1.65
C MET A 19 21.16 -8.68 1.10
N TYR A 20 21.52 -9.39 0.02
CA TYR A 20 22.71 -9.06 -0.75
C TYR A 20 22.50 -7.78 -1.55
N PHE A 21 23.51 -6.92 -1.58
CA PHE A 21 23.58 -5.78 -2.48
C PHE A 21 25.04 -5.39 -2.73
N ASP A 22 25.32 -4.75 -3.86
CA ASP A 22 26.63 -4.21 -4.20
C ASP A 22 26.53 -2.72 -4.60
N TYR A 23 27.68 -2.07 -4.78
CA TYR A 23 27.77 -0.66 -5.17
C TYR A 23 28.32 -0.49 -6.59
N ASN A 24 28.11 -1.46 -7.49
CA ASN A 24 28.42 -1.29 -8.91
C ASN A 24 27.56 -0.16 -9.51
N ASP A 25 27.98 0.43 -10.64
CA ASP A 25 27.32 1.64 -11.20
C ASP A 25 25.80 1.49 -11.35
N THR A 26 25.33 0.40 -11.97
CA THR A 26 23.90 0.11 -12.13
C THR A 26 23.19 -0.13 -10.79
N SER A 27 23.76 -0.96 -9.93
CA SER A 27 23.23 -1.29 -8.61
C SER A 27 23.10 -0.05 -7.72
N SER A 28 24.08 0.86 -7.78
CA SER A 28 24.09 2.10 -7.01
C SER A 28 22.93 3.02 -7.35
N LYS A 29 22.49 3.07 -8.62
CA LYS A 29 21.30 3.82 -9.05
C LYS A 29 20.01 3.20 -8.48
N LEU A 30 19.94 1.87 -8.40
CA LEU A 30 18.79 1.23 -7.78
C LEU A 30 18.74 1.47 -6.26
N ILE A 31 19.90 1.46 -5.61
CA ILE A 31 20.03 1.84 -4.20
C ILE A 31 19.64 3.32 -4.00
N ASP A 32 20.05 4.22 -4.89
CA ASP A 32 19.67 5.63 -4.85
C ASP A 32 18.14 5.80 -4.92
N LEU A 33 17.43 5.00 -5.72
CA LEU A 33 15.96 5.02 -5.77
C LEU A 33 15.31 4.66 -4.43
N ILE A 34 15.91 3.76 -3.64
CA ILE A 34 15.46 3.48 -2.26
C ILE A 34 15.57 4.74 -1.42
N THR A 35 16.70 5.45 -1.49
CA THR A 35 16.94 6.67 -0.71
C THR A 35 16.04 7.83 -1.18
N ILE A 36 15.82 7.96 -2.49
CA ILE A 36 14.93 8.96 -3.08
C ILE A 36 13.49 8.71 -2.62
N MET A 37 12.93 7.51 -2.81
CA MET A 37 11.56 7.21 -2.36
C MET A 37 11.44 7.25 -0.83
N GLY A 38 12.49 6.83 -0.12
CA GLY A 38 12.60 6.94 1.32
C GLY A 38 12.56 8.40 1.81
N SER A 39 13.16 9.33 1.07
CA SER A 39 13.10 10.76 1.38
C SER A 39 11.67 11.29 1.31
N LEU A 40 10.92 10.95 0.25
CA LEU A 40 9.52 11.34 0.13
C LEU A 40 8.72 10.80 1.31
N PHE A 41 8.90 9.53 1.66
CA PHE A 41 8.25 8.92 2.82
C PHE A 41 8.61 9.64 4.13
N VAL A 42 9.88 9.97 4.36
CA VAL A 42 10.34 10.65 5.59
C VAL A 42 9.72 12.05 5.71
N PHE A 43 9.73 12.83 4.63
CA PHE A 43 9.33 14.23 4.59
C PHE A 43 7.84 14.48 4.30
N GLU A 44 7.08 13.47 3.86
CA GLU A 44 5.64 13.59 3.56
C GLU A 44 4.83 14.33 4.65
N PRO A 45 5.00 14.06 5.96
CA PRO A 45 4.24 14.78 6.99
C PRO A 45 4.54 16.28 7.07
N ASP A 46 5.77 16.69 6.72
CA ASP A 46 6.18 18.09 6.79
C ASP A 46 5.69 18.84 5.54
N ILE A 47 5.73 18.19 4.39
CA ILE A 47 5.15 18.70 3.12
C ILE A 47 3.64 18.94 3.30
N LYS A 48 2.93 18.00 3.94
CA LYS A 48 1.48 18.15 4.19
C LYS A 48 1.16 19.28 5.17
N LYS A 49 2.08 19.66 6.05
CA LYS A 49 1.91 20.75 7.04
C LYS A 49 2.29 22.13 6.51
N ASP A 50 2.70 22.25 5.24
CA ASP A 50 3.16 23.51 4.65
C ASP A 50 4.26 24.18 5.48
N GLN A 51 5.23 23.39 5.97
CA GLN A 51 6.42 23.99 6.55
C GLN A 51 7.14 24.81 5.46
N LYS A 52 7.29 26.11 5.71
CA LYS A 52 8.09 26.99 4.86
C LYS A 52 9.55 26.52 4.83
N ASP A 53 10.18 26.66 3.67
CA ASP A 53 11.62 26.39 3.46
C ASP A 53 12.03 24.91 3.61
N LEU A 54 11.22 23.98 3.11
CA LEU A 54 11.57 22.56 3.01
C LEU A 54 12.57 22.31 1.86
N ASP A 55 13.86 22.49 2.15
CA ASP A 55 14.94 22.01 1.26
C ASP A 55 15.19 20.51 1.50
N ILE A 56 14.73 19.67 0.55
CA ILE A 56 14.96 18.22 0.61
C ILE A 56 16.30 17.89 -0.05
N SER A 57 17.32 17.68 0.79
CA SER A 57 18.63 17.18 0.39
C SER A 57 18.65 15.65 0.44
N ILE A 58 18.85 15.01 -0.72
CA ILE A 58 18.84 13.55 -0.87
C ILE A 58 20.27 13.05 -1.13
N PRO A 59 20.85 12.22 -0.24
CA PRO A 59 22.15 11.61 -0.48
C PRO A 59 22.05 10.50 -1.54
N VAL A 60 22.89 10.57 -2.57
CA VAL A 60 22.93 9.62 -3.71
C VAL A 60 24.37 9.35 -4.16
N PHE A 61 24.62 8.18 -4.73
CA PHE A 61 25.94 7.78 -5.24
C PHE A 61 26.31 8.55 -6.50
N ASN A 62 25.35 8.77 -7.41
CA ASN A 62 25.61 9.43 -8.70
C ASN A 62 24.80 10.72 -8.87
N VAL A 63 25.27 11.81 -8.26
CA VAL A 63 24.63 13.14 -8.36
C VAL A 63 24.46 13.58 -9.82
N SER A 64 25.48 13.40 -10.66
CA SER A 64 25.44 13.86 -12.06
C SER A 64 24.37 13.16 -12.91
N PHE A 65 24.05 11.91 -12.57
CA PHE A 65 22.96 11.16 -13.18
C PHE A 65 21.62 11.68 -12.66
N TRP A 66 21.46 11.77 -11.34
CA TRP A 66 20.19 12.18 -10.72
C TRP A 66 19.82 13.64 -11.00
N ASP A 67 20.78 14.53 -11.19
CA ASP A 67 20.52 15.89 -11.64
C ASP A 67 19.84 15.94 -13.02
N LYS A 68 20.09 14.95 -13.90
CA LYS A 68 19.41 14.84 -15.20
C LYS A 68 17.99 14.31 -15.06
N GLU A 69 17.78 13.38 -14.13
CA GLU A 69 16.47 12.77 -13.82
C GLU A 69 15.64 13.60 -12.83
N LYS A 70 16.18 14.70 -12.32
CA LYS A 70 15.59 15.53 -11.27
C LYS A 70 14.15 15.93 -11.58
N ALA A 71 13.88 16.39 -12.80
CA ALA A 71 12.55 16.82 -13.20
C ALA A 71 11.51 15.68 -13.13
N ALA A 72 11.90 14.44 -13.45
CA ALA A 72 11.02 13.28 -13.36
C ALA A 72 10.73 12.91 -11.89
N ILE A 73 11.73 13.03 -11.00
CA ILE A 73 11.57 12.81 -9.56
C ILE A 73 10.67 13.88 -8.94
N GLU A 74 10.92 15.16 -9.23
CA GLU A 74 10.09 16.27 -8.72
C GLU A 74 8.65 16.15 -9.22
N ALA A 75 8.43 15.77 -10.48
CA ALA A 75 7.11 15.51 -11.01
C ALA A 75 6.40 14.34 -10.30
N LEU A 76 7.11 13.26 -9.97
CA LEU A 76 6.56 12.16 -9.19
C LEU A 76 6.20 12.60 -7.78
N PHE A 77 7.08 13.36 -7.11
CA PHE A 77 6.82 13.84 -5.76
C PHE A 77 5.63 14.78 -5.74
N GLU A 78 5.56 15.71 -6.68
CA GLU A 78 4.42 16.62 -6.85
C GLU A 78 3.12 15.86 -7.12
N TRP A 79 3.16 14.85 -7.99
CA TRP A 79 1.99 14.01 -8.24
C TRP A 79 1.46 13.32 -6.98
N ILE A 80 2.36 12.89 -6.09
CA ILE A 80 2.02 12.16 -4.86
C ILE A 80 1.55 13.09 -3.74
N THR A 81 2.11 14.28 -3.64
CA THR A 81 1.83 15.23 -2.55
C THR A 81 0.83 16.32 -2.93
N ASP A 82 0.47 16.41 -4.21
CA ASP A 82 -0.27 17.51 -4.83
C ASP A 82 0.38 18.90 -4.59
N LYS A 83 1.70 18.92 -4.36
CA LYS A 83 2.48 20.14 -4.06
C LYS A 83 3.86 20.08 -4.70
N PRO A 84 4.43 21.19 -5.20
CA PRO A 84 5.80 21.22 -5.67
C PRO A 84 6.77 20.78 -4.55
N VAL A 85 7.65 19.81 -4.86
CA VAL A 85 8.65 19.32 -3.92
C VAL A 85 10.04 19.44 -4.57
N PRO A 86 10.73 20.58 -4.40
CA PRO A 86 12.06 20.75 -4.96
C PRO A 86 13.05 19.83 -4.25
N VAL A 87 13.93 19.18 -5.01
CA VAL A 87 14.96 18.27 -4.47
C VAL A 87 16.37 18.74 -4.81
N GLN A 88 17.32 18.45 -3.94
CA GLN A 88 18.75 18.65 -4.19
C GLN A 88 19.51 17.37 -3.90
N PHE A 89 20.38 16.95 -4.80
CA PHE A 89 21.17 15.76 -4.63
C PHE A 89 22.52 16.08 -4.01
N THR A 90 22.94 15.24 -3.06
CA THR A 90 24.24 15.34 -2.40
C THR A 90 24.98 14.03 -2.51
N VAL A 91 26.32 14.08 -2.61
CA VAL A 91 27.13 12.86 -2.77
C VAL A 91 27.10 12.05 -1.47
N ILE A 92 26.81 10.75 -1.59
CA ILE A 92 27.10 9.77 -0.55
C ILE A 92 28.46 9.13 -0.83
N ASN A 93 29.34 9.11 0.19
CA ASN A 93 30.57 8.35 0.11
C ASN A 93 30.27 6.92 0.61
N PRO A 94 30.59 5.87 -0.16
CA PRO A 94 30.43 4.50 0.32
C PRO A 94 31.28 4.31 1.58
N LEU A 95 30.63 4.04 2.73
CA LEU A 95 31.33 3.71 3.96
C LEU A 95 31.99 2.33 3.81
N GLU A 96 33.30 2.24 4.08
CA GLU A 96 34.24 1.13 3.82
C GLU A 96 33.92 -0.26 4.44
N LYS A 97 32.70 -0.53 4.91
CA LYS A 97 32.35 -1.85 5.44
C LYS A 97 31.89 -2.79 4.32
N ASN A 98 32.78 -3.70 3.96
CA ASN A 98 32.45 -4.90 3.19
C ASN A 98 31.76 -5.91 4.11
N ASP A 99 30.44 -5.84 4.20
CA ASP A 99 29.69 -6.98 4.71
C ASP A 99 29.71 -8.07 3.64
N VAL A 100 30.43 -9.16 3.90
CA VAL A 100 30.52 -10.31 3.00
C VAL A 100 29.22 -11.10 3.12
N PHE A 101 28.33 -10.93 2.15
CA PHE A 101 27.11 -11.72 2.02
C PHE A 101 27.33 -12.84 1.00
N LEU A 102 27.08 -14.08 1.43
CA LEU A 102 26.99 -15.21 0.51
C LEU A 102 25.59 -15.18 -0.11
N SER A 103 25.47 -14.65 -1.33
CA SER A 103 24.23 -14.68 -2.10
C SER A 103 24.29 -15.81 -3.12
N LEU A 104 23.23 -16.62 -3.15
CA LEU A 104 22.97 -17.51 -4.28
C LEU A 104 21.82 -16.88 -5.05
N PRO A 105 22.03 -16.35 -6.27
CA PRO A 105 20.96 -15.74 -7.03
C PRO A 105 19.87 -16.77 -7.30
N ALA A 106 18.64 -16.41 -6.90
CA ALA A 106 17.49 -17.29 -7.01
C ALA A 106 16.80 -17.20 -8.39
N ASN A 107 17.11 -16.19 -9.21
CA ASN A 107 16.37 -15.79 -10.42
C ASN A 107 14.86 -15.61 -10.14
N GLN A 108 14.53 -14.88 -9.07
CA GLN A 108 13.16 -14.72 -8.60
C GLN A 108 12.75 -13.25 -8.56
N ASP A 109 11.60 -12.97 -9.19
CA ASP A 109 10.87 -11.72 -9.02
C ASP A 109 10.33 -11.61 -7.59
N VAL A 110 9.97 -10.39 -7.17
CA VAL A 110 9.50 -10.13 -5.79
C VAL A 110 8.03 -9.72 -5.78
N ALA A 111 7.26 -10.30 -4.87
CA ALA A 111 5.87 -9.93 -4.60
C ALA A 111 5.73 -9.27 -3.22
N LEU A 112 4.86 -8.25 -3.12
CA LEU A 112 4.53 -7.61 -1.85
C LEU A 112 3.33 -8.29 -1.19
N PHE A 113 3.39 -8.47 0.14
CA PHE A 113 2.31 -9.05 0.94
C PHE A 113 1.98 -8.20 2.18
N TYR A 114 0.86 -7.50 2.19
CA TYR A 114 0.45 -6.52 3.23
C TYR A 114 -0.48 -7.08 4.31
N ASP A 115 -0.64 -8.41 4.42
CA ASP A 115 -1.61 -9.04 5.32
C ASP A 115 -3.07 -8.57 5.08
N ASP A 116 -3.43 -8.24 3.84
CA ASP A 116 -4.74 -7.76 3.39
C ASP A 116 -5.41 -8.69 2.35
N ILE A 117 -6.64 -8.37 1.93
CA ILE A 117 -7.44 -9.19 0.99
C ILE A 117 -6.74 -9.25 -0.38
N GLU A 118 -6.23 -8.13 -0.86
CA GLU A 118 -5.61 -8.03 -2.17
C GLU A 118 -4.31 -8.84 -2.26
N SER A 119 -3.49 -8.85 -1.20
CA SER A 119 -2.31 -9.70 -1.11
C SER A 119 -2.67 -11.19 -1.08
N ILE A 120 -3.76 -11.57 -0.42
CA ILE A 120 -4.31 -12.94 -0.47
C ILE A 120 -4.73 -13.29 -1.91
N ALA A 121 -5.36 -12.35 -2.63
CA ALA A 121 -5.71 -12.56 -4.04
C ALA A 121 -4.47 -12.71 -4.93
N GLY A 122 -3.41 -11.96 -4.65
CA GLY A 122 -2.13 -12.07 -5.32
C GLY A 122 -1.58 -13.49 -5.37
N LEU A 123 -1.70 -14.22 -4.26
CA LEU A 123 -1.26 -15.62 -4.14
C LEU A 123 -1.99 -16.61 -5.06
N LYS A 124 -3.18 -16.26 -5.57
CA LYS A 124 -3.89 -17.09 -6.57
C LYS A 124 -3.31 -16.88 -7.97
N THR A 125 -2.86 -15.66 -8.25
CA THR A 125 -2.60 -15.16 -9.60
C THR A 125 -1.39 -15.81 -10.24
N ASP A 126 -0.49 -16.38 -9.44
CA ASP A 126 0.75 -16.94 -9.97
C ASP A 126 1.30 -18.07 -9.08
N LYS A 127 1.57 -19.22 -9.71
CA LYS A 127 2.36 -20.31 -9.11
C LYS A 127 3.85 -20.17 -9.41
N SER A 128 4.27 -19.05 -10.00
CA SER A 128 5.68 -18.74 -10.23
C SER A 128 6.43 -18.63 -8.91
N MET A 129 7.72 -18.92 -8.96
CA MET A 129 8.62 -18.79 -7.83
C MET A 129 8.92 -17.29 -7.62
N PHE A 130 8.20 -16.67 -6.68
CA PHE A 130 8.49 -15.34 -6.20
C PHE A 130 9.11 -15.39 -4.82
N ASP A 131 10.03 -14.46 -4.56
CA ASP A 131 10.31 -14.05 -3.19
C ASP A 131 9.23 -13.09 -2.70
N TYR A 132 8.96 -13.07 -1.41
CA TYR A 132 7.95 -12.21 -0.82
C TYR A 132 8.56 -11.26 0.20
N ILE A 133 8.25 -9.97 0.06
CA ILE A 133 8.41 -9.00 1.14
C ILE A 133 7.06 -8.87 1.84
N ARG A 134 7.01 -9.32 3.09
CA ARG A 134 5.82 -9.28 3.93
C ARG A 134 5.82 -8.06 4.84
N ILE A 135 4.79 -7.22 4.73
CA ILE A 135 4.55 -6.04 5.54
C ILE A 135 3.50 -6.41 6.59
N ILE A 136 3.92 -6.48 7.85
CA ILE A 136 3.04 -6.90 8.95
C ILE A 136 2.02 -5.79 9.27
N ASN A 137 0.75 -6.06 9.04
CA ASN A 137 -0.33 -5.19 9.48
C ASN A 137 -0.55 -5.36 10.99
N LYS A 138 -0.11 -4.38 11.78
CA LYS A 138 -0.21 -4.38 13.25
C LYS A 138 -1.62 -4.23 13.80
N ASP A 139 -2.55 -3.78 12.96
CA ASP A 139 -3.95 -3.77 13.33
C ASP A 139 -4.56 -5.16 13.17
N ASN A 140 -3.85 -6.17 12.64
CA ASN A 140 -4.25 -7.55 12.86
C ASN A 140 -3.86 -8.02 14.26
N GLU A 141 -4.71 -8.82 14.90
CA GLU A 141 -4.32 -9.52 16.13
C GLU A 141 -3.17 -10.48 15.86
N LYS A 142 -2.25 -10.67 16.82
CA LYS A 142 -1.07 -11.53 16.67
C LYS A 142 -1.42 -12.94 16.16
N GLN A 143 -2.52 -13.53 16.66
CA GLN A 143 -2.96 -14.86 16.21
C GLN A 143 -3.41 -14.84 14.74
N LYS A 144 -4.06 -13.77 14.28
CA LYS A 144 -4.47 -13.60 12.88
C LYS A 144 -3.26 -13.39 11.96
N GLN A 145 -2.29 -12.59 12.39
CA GLN A 145 -1.01 -12.44 11.69
C GLN A 145 -0.27 -13.77 11.55
N GLN A 146 -0.27 -14.61 12.59
CA GLN A 146 0.34 -15.95 12.52
C GLN A 146 -0.40 -16.87 11.53
N LYS A 147 -1.73 -16.79 11.48
CA LYS A 147 -2.54 -17.54 10.50
C LYS A 147 -2.25 -17.09 9.06
N LEU A 148 -2.16 -15.78 8.82
CA LEU A 148 -1.79 -15.25 7.50
C LEU A 148 -0.36 -15.65 7.10
N ALA A 149 0.60 -15.57 8.03
CA ALA A 149 1.97 -16.02 7.78
C ALA A 149 2.05 -17.52 7.44
N ALA A 150 1.28 -18.36 8.15
CA ALA A 150 1.20 -19.78 7.88
C ALA A 150 0.51 -20.07 6.54
N PHE A 151 -0.53 -19.31 6.20
CA PHE A 151 -1.18 -19.40 4.91
C PHE A 151 -0.24 -19.02 3.76
N LEU A 152 0.46 -17.89 3.86
CA LEU A 152 1.47 -17.47 2.89
C LEU A 152 2.51 -18.57 2.68
N ARG A 153 3.13 -19.09 3.74
CA ARG A 153 4.11 -20.19 3.66
C ARG A 153 3.57 -21.45 2.98
N LYS A 154 2.29 -21.76 3.18
CA LYS A 154 1.64 -22.92 2.55
C LYS A 154 1.32 -22.68 1.06
N SER A 155 1.13 -21.42 0.67
CA SER A 155 0.71 -21.02 -0.67
C SER A 155 1.86 -20.76 -1.64
N VAL A 156 3.10 -20.66 -1.15
CA VAL A 156 4.29 -20.36 -1.96
C VAL A 156 5.21 -21.58 -2.07
N ALA A 157 6.14 -21.56 -3.02
CA ALA A 157 7.10 -22.65 -3.18
C ALA A 157 8.07 -22.73 -1.99
N ASP A 158 8.56 -23.92 -1.64
CA ASP A 158 9.54 -24.10 -0.56
C ASP A 158 10.86 -23.35 -0.83
N SER A 159 11.15 -23.05 -2.10
CA SER A 159 12.31 -22.27 -2.56
C SER A 159 12.10 -20.76 -2.52
N SER A 160 10.90 -20.28 -2.19
CA SER A 160 10.60 -18.85 -2.05
C SER A 160 11.07 -18.34 -0.69
N GLU A 161 11.80 -17.24 -0.68
CA GLU A 161 12.15 -16.53 0.53
C GLU A 161 10.98 -15.62 0.97
N ILE A 162 10.64 -15.64 2.26
CA ILE A 162 9.69 -14.68 2.85
C ILE A 162 10.45 -13.80 3.83
N LEU A 163 10.64 -12.55 3.47
CA LEU A 163 11.25 -11.53 4.31
C LEU A 163 10.15 -10.71 4.97
N ASP A 164 10.01 -10.84 6.29
CA ASP A 164 9.23 -9.88 7.06
C ASP A 164 9.99 -8.54 7.03
N ALA A 165 9.42 -7.52 6.37
CA ALA A 165 10.09 -6.24 6.17
C ALA A 165 10.55 -5.67 7.52
N PRO A 166 11.87 -5.44 7.73
CA PRO A 166 12.44 -5.06 9.03
C PRO A 166 12.15 -3.60 9.41
N ILE A 167 11.11 -3.00 8.84
CA ILE A 167 11.02 -1.55 8.76
C ILE A 167 10.17 -1.06 9.92
N LYS A 168 10.81 -0.87 11.08
CA LYS A 168 10.25 -0.15 12.24
C LYS A 168 9.67 1.22 11.84
N LEU A 169 10.18 1.82 10.75
CA LEU A 169 9.75 3.09 10.18
C LEU A 169 8.35 3.03 9.52
N LEU A 170 8.04 2.01 8.72
CA LEU A 170 6.72 1.80 8.09
C LEU A 170 5.69 1.38 9.14
N ASN A 171 6.15 0.60 10.11
CA ASN A 171 5.41 0.05 11.24
C ASN A 171 4.79 1.08 12.21
N LYS A 172 4.93 2.38 11.95
CA LYS A 172 4.38 3.51 12.75
C LYS A 172 3.43 4.41 11.97
N ARG A 173 3.28 4.25 10.65
CA ARG A 173 2.49 5.17 9.80
C ARG A 173 1.39 4.40 9.05
N LYS A 174 0.28 5.07 8.74
CA LYS A 174 -0.76 4.57 7.82
C LYS A 174 -0.12 4.33 6.45
N THR A 175 -0.63 3.38 5.66
CA THR A 175 -0.22 3.16 4.28
C THR A 175 -0.49 4.42 3.46
N THR A 176 0.55 5.17 3.12
CA THR A 176 0.47 6.34 2.23
C THR A 176 1.07 6.00 0.85
N PRO A 177 0.75 6.76 -0.21
CA PRO A 177 1.37 6.54 -1.51
C PRO A 177 2.91 6.58 -1.45
N ALA A 178 3.49 7.50 -0.65
CA ALA A 178 4.92 7.57 -0.42
C ALA A 178 5.48 6.31 0.26
N ALA A 179 4.77 5.78 1.26
CA ALA A 179 5.15 4.52 1.91
C ALA A 179 5.12 3.33 0.94
N ILE A 180 4.13 3.27 0.06
CA ILE A 180 4.02 2.23 -0.98
C ILE A 180 5.19 2.32 -1.95
N LEU A 181 5.49 3.50 -2.48
CA LEU A 181 6.62 3.70 -3.40
C LEU A 181 7.96 3.32 -2.74
N PHE A 182 8.13 3.64 -1.46
CA PHE A 182 9.32 3.25 -0.72
C PHE A 182 9.46 1.73 -0.58
N VAL A 183 8.37 1.02 -0.26
CA VAL A 183 8.37 -0.45 -0.20
C VAL A 183 8.62 -1.08 -1.57
N ILE A 184 8.03 -0.52 -2.63
CA ILE A 184 8.26 -0.98 -4.00
C ILE A 184 9.73 -0.79 -4.39
N ALA A 185 10.37 0.32 -4.03
CA ALA A 185 11.80 0.53 -4.29
C ALA A 185 12.68 -0.53 -3.59
N ILE A 186 12.33 -0.92 -2.37
CA ILE A 186 13.02 -1.99 -1.63
C ILE A 186 12.81 -3.35 -2.32
N ALA A 187 11.58 -3.65 -2.75
CA ALA A 187 11.28 -4.87 -3.48
C ALA A 187 11.99 -4.93 -4.84
N ALA A 188 12.10 -3.81 -5.54
CA ALA A 188 12.81 -3.73 -6.81
C ALA A 188 14.30 -4.00 -6.61
N ALA A 189 14.91 -3.44 -5.56
CA ALA A 189 16.27 -3.75 -5.19
C ALA A 189 16.47 -5.24 -4.90
N LYS A 190 15.61 -5.85 -4.08
CA LYS A 190 15.71 -7.29 -3.81
C LYS A 190 15.54 -8.13 -5.08
N SER A 191 14.56 -7.79 -5.92
CA SER A 191 14.33 -8.51 -7.18
C SER A 191 15.58 -8.43 -8.08
N TYR A 192 16.14 -7.24 -8.27
CA TYR A 192 17.35 -7.04 -9.06
C TYR A 192 18.55 -7.82 -8.51
N PHE A 193 18.81 -7.78 -7.19
CA PHE A 193 19.92 -8.52 -6.59
C PHE A 193 19.71 -10.04 -6.54
N ASN A 194 18.50 -10.51 -6.90
CA ASN A 194 18.15 -11.90 -7.09
C ASN A 194 18.11 -12.31 -8.59
N ASP A 195 18.61 -11.46 -9.50
CA ASP A 195 18.50 -11.65 -10.96
C ASP A 195 17.05 -11.69 -11.48
N GLY A 196 16.10 -11.12 -10.73
CA GLY A 196 14.74 -10.84 -11.18
C GLY A 196 14.63 -9.49 -11.90
N SER A 197 13.47 -9.24 -12.49
CA SER A 197 13.17 -8.03 -13.27
C SER A 197 11.83 -7.39 -12.92
N LYS A 198 11.06 -7.99 -12.00
CA LYS A 198 9.69 -7.53 -11.70
C LYS A 198 9.38 -7.46 -10.21
N VAL A 199 8.57 -6.47 -9.88
CA VAL A 199 7.91 -6.33 -8.59
C VAL A 199 6.41 -6.43 -8.77
N PHE A 200 5.77 -7.35 -8.06
CA PHE A 200 4.32 -7.50 -8.07
C PHE A 200 3.70 -6.79 -6.86
N TYR A 201 2.83 -5.81 -7.13
CA TYR A 201 2.01 -5.15 -6.13
C TYR A 201 0.52 -5.39 -6.41
N TYR A 202 -0.10 -6.17 -5.53
CA TYR A 202 -1.50 -6.55 -5.65
C TYR A 202 -2.37 -5.51 -4.94
N GLN A 203 -2.80 -4.50 -5.69
CA GLN A 203 -3.73 -3.47 -5.22
C GLN A 203 -4.93 -3.39 -6.15
N SER A 204 -6.13 -3.46 -5.58
CA SER A 204 -7.38 -3.22 -6.29
C SER A 204 -7.65 -1.72 -6.39
N LYS A 205 -8.41 -1.29 -7.41
CA LYS A 205 -8.90 0.08 -7.48
C LYS A 205 -9.98 0.29 -6.41
N GLN A 206 -9.83 1.39 -5.69
CA GLN A 206 -10.77 1.84 -4.67
C GLN A 206 -11.11 3.30 -4.95
N ILE A 207 -12.35 3.70 -4.66
CA ILE A 207 -12.73 5.10 -4.79
C ILE A 207 -11.98 5.95 -3.75
N ASN A 208 -11.55 7.13 -4.16
CA ASN A 208 -10.96 8.11 -3.27
C ASN A 208 -12.03 8.64 -2.32
N MET A 209 -11.88 8.38 -1.03
CA MET A 209 -12.84 8.84 -0.05
C MET A 209 -12.80 10.35 0.19
N ASP A 210 -11.70 11.01 -0.21
CA ASP A 210 -11.57 12.46 -0.16
C ASP A 210 -12.01 13.12 -1.47
N TYR A 211 -12.73 12.39 -2.35
CA TYR A 211 -13.16 12.89 -3.67
C TYR A 211 -13.93 14.21 -3.59
N LEU A 212 -14.72 14.41 -2.53
CA LEU A 212 -15.48 15.64 -2.30
C LEU A 212 -14.59 16.88 -2.10
N ASN A 213 -13.35 16.70 -1.60
CA ASN A 213 -12.39 17.80 -1.41
C ASN A 213 -11.26 17.78 -2.46
N ASN A 214 -10.96 16.62 -3.03
CA ASN A 214 -9.94 16.41 -4.05
C ASN A 214 -10.54 15.61 -5.21
N PRO A 215 -10.93 16.26 -6.33
CA PRO A 215 -11.74 15.66 -7.39
C PRO A 215 -11.01 14.62 -8.27
N SER A 216 -10.03 13.90 -7.71
CA SER A 216 -9.47 12.68 -8.27
C SER A 216 -10.27 11.48 -7.79
N LEU A 217 -10.93 10.75 -8.70
CA LEU A 217 -11.77 9.60 -8.32
C LEU A 217 -10.94 8.47 -7.72
N LEU A 218 -9.68 8.32 -8.13
CA LEU A 218 -8.75 7.32 -7.61
C LEU A 218 -7.75 7.95 -6.63
N PRO A 219 -7.44 7.28 -5.51
CA PRO A 219 -6.33 7.70 -4.67
C PRO A 219 -5.01 7.47 -5.40
N LYS A 220 -4.01 8.34 -5.17
CA LYS A 220 -2.68 8.24 -5.82
C LYS A 220 -2.02 6.87 -5.62
N ALA A 221 -2.28 6.23 -4.48
CA ALA A 221 -1.80 4.89 -4.15
C ALA A 221 -2.40 3.76 -5.01
N ALA A 222 -3.49 4.00 -5.74
CA ALA A 222 -4.15 3.04 -6.63
C ALA A 222 -4.37 3.61 -8.04
N HIS A 223 -3.60 4.65 -8.41
CA HIS A 223 -3.68 5.27 -9.72
C HIS A 223 -2.55 4.72 -10.62
N PRO A 224 -2.85 4.20 -11.83
CA PRO A 224 -1.84 3.70 -12.78
C PRO A 224 -0.71 4.67 -13.10
N ARG A 225 -1.01 5.98 -13.16
CA ARG A 225 -0.01 7.03 -13.38
C ARG A 225 1.15 6.94 -12.38
N THR A 226 0.88 6.60 -11.12
CA THR A 226 1.91 6.44 -10.08
C THR A 226 2.93 5.38 -10.47
N TYR A 227 2.47 4.20 -10.91
CA TYR A 227 3.38 3.11 -11.29
C TYR A 227 4.02 3.33 -12.66
N GLN A 228 3.33 4.01 -13.58
CA GLN A 228 3.91 4.41 -14.87
C GLN A 228 5.10 5.37 -14.67
N MET A 229 4.95 6.36 -13.77
CA MET A 229 6.03 7.30 -13.44
C MET A 229 7.21 6.58 -12.76
N MET A 230 6.94 5.63 -11.86
CA MET A 230 7.99 4.85 -11.22
C MET A 230 8.71 3.90 -12.20
N ASN A 231 7.97 3.24 -13.10
CA ASN A 231 8.54 2.42 -14.18
C ASN A 231 9.39 3.24 -15.16
N ALA A 232 9.01 4.49 -15.43
CA ALA A 232 9.82 5.39 -16.24
C ALA A 232 11.18 5.71 -15.58
N LEU A 233 11.21 5.88 -14.25
CA LEU A 233 12.45 6.06 -13.49
C LEU A 233 13.33 4.78 -13.51
N TYR A 234 12.74 3.59 -13.36
CA TYR A 234 13.53 2.35 -13.50
C TYR A 234 14.13 2.20 -14.90
N LYS A 235 13.37 2.55 -15.94
CA LYS A 235 13.87 2.51 -17.31
C LYS A 235 15.03 3.49 -17.54
N SER A 236 15.02 4.67 -16.91
CA SER A 236 16.09 5.67 -17.10
C SER A 236 17.39 5.29 -16.40
N THR A 237 17.36 4.48 -15.35
CA THR A 237 18.56 3.99 -14.66
C THR A 237 19.31 2.88 -15.42
N SER A 238 18.81 2.46 -16.59
CA SER A 238 19.28 1.29 -17.35
C SER A 238 19.15 -0.03 -16.58
N VAL A 239 18.26 -0.04 -15.58
CA VAL A 239 17.88 -1.23 -14.81
C VAL A 239 16.66 -1.86 -15.49
N ASP A 240 16.74 -3.15 -15.84
CA ASP A 240 15.60 -3.91 -16.36
C ASP A 240 14.66 -4.31 -15.21
N MET A 241 13.92 -3.32 -14.69
CA MET A 241 12.96 -3.50 -13.60
C MET A 241 11.60 -2.89 -13.95
N SER A 242 10.52 -3.64 -13.72
CA SER A 242 9.14 -3.16 -13.84
C SER A 242 8.30 -3.46 -12.60
N ILE A 243 7.30 -2.62 -12.36
CA ILE A 243 6.23 -2.85 -11.40
C ILE A 243 5.02 -3.39 -12.16
N GLU A 244 4.58 -4.57 -11.75
CA GLU A 244 3.35 -5.21 -12.20
C GLU A 244 2.25 -5.01 -11.17
N THR A 245 1.07 -4.61 -11.63
CA THR A 245 -0.10 -4.37 -10.76
C THR A 245 -1.33 -5.12 -11.26
N PRO A 246 -1.36 -6.47 -11.14
CA PRO A 246 -2.34 -7.31 -11.84
C PRO A 246 -3.80 -7.06 -11.45
N LEU A 247 -4.05 -6.51 -10.27
CA LEU A 247 -5.40 -6.24 -9.75
C LEU A 247 -5.85 -4.80 -9.97
N LEU A 248 -5.01 -3.93 -10.54
CA LEU A 248 -5.29 -2.50 -10.60
C LEU A 248 -6.47 -2.15 -11.50
N GLN A 249 -6.92 -3.05 -12.38
CA GLN A 249 -8.12 -2.81 -13.20
C GLN A 249 -9.41 -3.37 -12.58
N LYS A 250 -9.32 -3.97 -11.40
CA LYS A 250 -10.47 -4.61 -10.73
C LYS A 250 -10.93 -3.81 -9.52
N SER A 251 -12.23 -3.79 -9.31
CA SER A 251 -12.83 -3.39 -8.04
C SER A 251 -12.51 -4.42 -6.96
N ARG A 252 -12.56 -3.98 -5.70
CA ARG A 252 -12.35 -4.90 -4.58
C ARG A 252 -13.39 -6.02 -4.53
N ALA A 253 -14.64 -5.72 -4.90
CA ALA A 253 -15.71 -6.72 -4.94
C ALA A 253 -15.41 -7.79 -6.01
N GLU A 254 -14.93 -7.39 -7.19
CA GLU A 254 -14.49 -8.32 -8.24
C GLU A 254 -13.36 -9.23 -7.74
N VAL A 255 -12.34 -8.65 -7.12
CA VAL A 255 -11.22 -9.40 -6.54
C VAL A 255 -11.71 -10.44 -5.54
N ILE A 256 -12.57 -10.04 -4.59
CA ILE A 256 -13.14 -10.96 -3.59
C ILE A 256 -13.96 -12.05 -4.28
N LYS A 257 -14.82 -11.69 -5.24
CA LYS A 257 -15.71 -12.63 -5.94
C LYS A 257 -14.93 -13.76 -6.60
N GLU A 258 -13.78 -13.44 -7.19
CA GLU A 258 -12.90 -14.38 -7.89
C GLU A 258 -12.04 -15.27 -6.98
N LEU A 259 -11.96 -15.00 -5.68
CA LEU A 259 -11.14 -15.79 -4.76
C LEU A 259 -11.68 -17.23 -4.62
N PRO A 260 -10.81 -18.26 -4.67
CA PRO A 260 -11.20 -19.60 -4.31
C PRO A 260 -11.62 -19.67 -2.83
N LYS A 261 -12.47 -20.64 -2.49
CA LYS A 261 -13.03 -20.79 -1.13
C LYS A 261 -11.96 -20.82 -0.03
N GLU A 262 -10.84 -21.52 -0.26
CA GLU A 262 -9.75 -21.63 0.72
C GLU A 262 -9.03 -20.28 0.99
N TYR A 263 -8.99 -19.39 0.00
CA TYR A 263 -8.45 -18.04 0.11
C TYR A 263 -9.47 -17.12 0.79
N LYS A 264 -10.76 -17.23 0.41
CA LYS A 264 -11.85 -16.51 1.08
C LYS A 264 -11.87 -16.79 2.58
N GLN A 265 -11.61 -18.03 3.01
CA GLN A 265 -11.52 -18.40 4.43
C GLN A 265 -10.45 -17.62 5.22
N GLN A 266 -9.49 -16.98 4.56
CA GLN A 266 -8.47 -16.13 5.19
C GLN A 266 -8.91 -14.68 5.37
N ILE A 267 -9.99 -14.23 4.72
CA ILE A 267 -10.48 -12.85 4.79
C ILE A 267 -10.69 -12.40 6.24
N LYS A 268 -11.29 -13.24 7.10
CA LYS A 268 -11.46 -12.98 8.55
C LYS A 268 -10.18 -12.76 9.35
N ASN A 269 -9.02 -13.17 8.81
CA ASN A 269 -7.71 -12.99 9.42
C ASN A 269 -7.06 -11.64 9.02
N THR A 270 -7.67 -10.90 8.09
CA THR A 270 -7.26 -9.53 7.72
C THR A 270 -8.04 -8.50 8.54
N ASN A 271 -7.53 -7.28 8.65
CA ASN A 271 -8.17 -6.18 9.35
C ASN A 271 -7.74 -4.84 8.76
N GLU A 272 -8.71 -3.93 8.66
CA GLU A 272 -8.53 -2.57 8.14
C GLU A 272 -9.10 -1.52 9.10
N CYS A 273 -9.64 -1.98 10.23
CA CYS A 273 -10.24 -1.10 11.22
C CYS A 273 -9.17 -0.22 11.87
N VAL A 274 -9.26 1.08 11.59
CA VAL A 274 -8.40 2.11 12.21
C VAL A 274 -8.72 2.38 13.69
N ARG A 275 -9.77 1.73 14.22
CA ARG A 275 -10.27 1.90 15.60
C ARG A 275 -10.16 0.65 16.46
N MET A 276 -9.37 -0.36 16.04
CA MET A 276 -9.31 -1.66 16.74
C MET A 276 -8.85 -1.58 18.21
N LYS A 277 -8.29 -0.45 18.67
CA LYS A 277 -7.71 -0.28 20.01
C LYS A 277 -8.66 0.22 21.10
N ARG A 278 -9.98 0.33 20.86
CA ARG A 278 -10.92 0.67 21.93
C ARG A 278 -11.12 -0.53 22.86
N LYS A 279 -10.46 -0.50 24.02
CA LYS A 279 -10.69 -1.40 25.16
C LYS A 279 -12.08 -1.10 25.74
N ILE A 280 -13.13 -1.71 25.20
CA ILE A 280 -14.45 -1.63 25.85
C ILE A 280 -14.57 -2.70 26.94
N ASP A 281 -13.92 -3.85 26.78
CA ASP A 281 -13.66 -4.77 27.90
C ASP A 281 -12.51 -5.72 27.57
N LYS A 282 -11.78 -6.16 28.60
CA LYS A 282 -10.43 -6.74 28.54
C LYS A 282 -10.24 -8.08 27.79
N ALA A 283 -11.14 -8.54 26.90
CA ALA A 283 -11.06 -9.90 26.37
C ALA A 283 -10.97 -10.06 24.84
N MET A 284 -11.40 -9.09 24.02
CA MET A 284 -11.44 -9.33 22.56
C MET A 284 -11.31 -8.04 21.74
N TYR A 285 -10.36 -8.00 20.79
CA TYR A 285 -10.17 -6.86 19.89
C TYR A 285 -10.96 -7.11 18.60
N THR A 286 -12.19 -6.60 18.53
CA THR A 286 -13.00 -6.68 17.32
C THR A 286 -12.90 -5.39 16.49
N PRO A 287 -12.89 -5.49 15.15
CA PRO A 287 -13.12 -4.35 14.26
C PRO A 287 -14.41 -3.60 14.64
N CYS A 288 -14.41 -2.26 14.58
CA CYS A 288 -15.56 -1.47 15.05
C CYS A 288 -16.80 -1.64 14.17
N GLY A 289 -16.64 -1.82 12.86
CA GLY A 289 -17.75 -2.01 11.93
C GLY A 289 -18.43 -0.73 11.43
N ILE A 290 -18.04 0.44 11.97
CA ILE A 290 -18.66 1.75 11.67
C ILE A 290 -17.68 2.81 11.17
N CYS A 291 -16.36 2.59 11.27
CA CYS A 291 -15.40 3.49 10.65
C CYS A 291 -15.38 3.30 9.13
N LEU A 292 -14.93 4.32 8.41
CA LEU A 292 -14.90 4.32 6.96
C LEU A 292 -14.27 3.06 6.33
N ALA A 293 -13.10 2.64 6.80
CA ALA A 293 -12.45 1.43 6.31
C ALA A 293 -13.27 0.15 6.55
N CYS A 294 -13.94 0.05 7.71
CA CYS A 294 -14.84 -1.07 7.98
C CYS A 294 -16.07 -1.04 7.06
N LEU A 295 -16.64 0.14 6.81
CA LEU A 295 -17.82 0.26 5.96
C LEU A 295 -17.49 -0.06 4.49
N GLN A 296 -16.37 0.44 3.96
CA GLN A 296 -15.86 0.09 2.64
C GLN A 296 -15.66 -1.42 2.48
N ARG A 297 -15.09 -2.07 3.50
CA ARG A 297 -14.92 -3.52 3.54
C ARG A 297 -16.26 -4.26 3.51
N LYS A 298 -17.22 -3.86 4.35
CA LYS A 298 -18.57 -4.45 4.39
C LYS A 298 -19.29 -4.32 3.05
N ILE A 299 -19.18 -3.15 2.41
CA ILE A 299 -19.74 -2.91 1.08
C ILE A 299 -19.12 -3.86 0.05
N ALA A 300 -17.79 -3.93 -0.03
CA ALA A 300 -17.10 -4.81 -0.97
C ALA A 300 -17.45 -6.29 -0.77
N LEU A 301 -17.51 -6.75 0.49
CA LEU A 301 -17.89 -8.13 0.81
C LEU A 301 -19.35 -8.44 0.49
N SER A 302 -20.25 -7.48 0.72
CA SER A 302 -21.68 -7.63 0.42
C SER A 302 -21.97 -7.70 -1.08
N ALA A 303 -21.25 -6.90 -1.87
CA ALA A 303 -21.30 -6.90 -3.32
C ALA A 303 -20.71 -8.19 -3.92
N ALA A 304 -19.73 -8.78 -3.24
CA ALA A 304 -19.13 -10.06 -3.61
C ALA A 304 -19.85 -11.29 -3.02
N GLU A 305 -20.98 -11.10 -2.32
CA GLU A 305 -21.75 -12.16 -1.64
C GLU A 305 -20.84 -13.06 -0.77
N SER A 306 -19.91 -12.43 -0.07
CA SER A 306 -18.83 -13.11 0.67
C SER A 306 -18.78 -12.70 2.14
N GLU A 307 -19.87 -12.16 2.68
CA GLU A 307 -20.02 -11.72 4.08
C GLU A 307 -19.71 -12.87 5.06
N VAL A 308 -20.07 -14.11 4.71
CA VAL A 308 -19.81 -15.34 5.50
C VAL A 308 -18.32 -15.60 5.76
N TYR A 309 -17.43 -15.00 4.97
CA TYR A 309 -15.98 -15.15 5.09
C TYR A 309 -15.33 -14.05 5.93
N ASP A 310 -16.10 -13.06 6.39
CA ASP A 310 -15.61 -11.94 7.19
C ASP A 310 -15.39 -12.32 8.66
N GLY A 311 -14.82 -11.38 9.42
CA GLY A 311 -14.74 -11.44 10.88
C GLY A 311 -15.95 -10.82 11.56
N PHE A 312 -16.04 -10.99 12.89
CA PHE A 312 -17.03 -10.32 13.73
C PHE A 312 -16.68 -8.86 13.94
N TYR A 313 -17.69 -8.01 13.99
CA TYR A 313 -17.56 -6.58 14.32
C TYR A 313 -18.20 -6.27 15.68
N GLN A 314 -17.78 -5.16 16.30
CA GLN A 314 -18.51 -4.58 17.42
C GLN A 314 -19.93 -4.18 17.00
N TYR A 315 -20.04 -3.52 15.85
CA TYR A 315 -21.30 -3.18 15.19
C TYR A 315 -21.39 -3.96 13.89
N ASP A 316 -22.25 -4.97 13.83
CA ASP A 316 -22.28 -5.93 12.73
C ASP A 316 -22.92 -5.38 11.44
N TYR A 317 -23.04 -6.21 10.41
CA TYR A 317 -23.88 -5.93 9.25
C TYR A 317 -25.34 -5.68 9.70
N GLY A 318 -25.98 -4.66 9.14
CA GLY A 318 -27.36 -4.29 9.47
C GLY A 318 -27.57 -3.52 10.79
N GLN A 319 -26.50 -3.22 11.54
CA GLN A 319 -26.59 -2.35 12.72
C GLN A 319 -27.25 -1.02 12.33
N LYS A 320 -28.32 -0.65 13.03
CA LYS A 320 -28.99 0.65 12.86
C LYS A 320 -28.29 1.73 13.68
N ILE A 321 -28.19 2.93 13.12
CA ILE A 321 -27.61 4.10 13.82
C ILE A 321 -28.41 4.41 15.10
N ALA A 322 -29.74 4.35 15.03
CA ALA A 322 -30.64 4.66 16.16
C ALA A 322 -30.50 3.67 17.34
N GLU A 323 -29.97 2.48 17.10
CA GLU A 323 -29.78 1.44 18.12
C GLU A 323 -28.43 1.56 18.85
N ILE A 324 -27.50 2.38 18.35
CA ILE A 324 -26.21 2.60 18.99
C ILE A 324 -26.37 3.54 20.19
N THR A 325 -26.14 3.01 21.39
CA THR A 325 -26.28 3.77 22.65
C THR A 325 -25.08 4.65 22.98
N ASN A 326 -23.90 4.32 22.47
CA ASN A 326 -22.71 5.14 22.66
C ASN A 326 -22.74 6.34 21.70
N GLU A 327 -22.89 7.55 22.23
CA GLU A 327 -23.04 8.78 21.44
C GLU A 327 -21.89 9.01 20.46
N GLN A 328 -20.64 8.75 20.86
CA GLN A 328 -19.48 8.95 19.97
C GLN A 328 -19.48 7.96 18.80
N ASP A 329 -19.88 6.71 19.05
CA ASP A 329 -19.97 5.68 18.02
C ASP A 329 -21.17 5.91 17.10
N GLN A 330 -22.29 6.38 17.65
CA GLN A 330 -23.46 6.79 16.87
C GLN A 330 -23.10 7.96 15.96
N GLN A 331 -22.50 9.03 16.49
CA GLN A 331 -22.09 10.20 15.71
C GLN A 331 -21.12 9.81 14.59
N LEU A 332 -20.09 9.03 14.89
CA LEU A 332 -19.14 8.57 13.86
C LEU A 332 -19.84 7.75 12.77
N TYR A 333 -20.77 6.88 13.14
CA TYR A 333 -21.44 6.05 12.16
C TYR A 333 -22.32 6.90 11.25
N THR A 334 -23.06 7.87 11.81
CA THR A 334 -23.79 8.88 11.03
C THR A 334 -22.87 9.62 10.06
N GLU A 335 -21.78 10.21 10.54
CA GLU A 335 -20.83 10.95 9.69
C GLU A 335 -20.23 10.07 8.58
N THR A 336 -19.95 8.80 8.89
CA THR A 336 -19.38 7.86 7.92
C THR A 336 -20.42 7.47 6.85
N VAL A 337 -21.66 7.21 7.24
CA VAL A 337 -22.75 6.90 6.30
C VAL A 337 -23.08 8.11 5.43
N ASP A 338 -23.17 9.30 6.02
CA ASP A 338 -23.45 10.56 5.31
C ASP A 338 -22.35 10.84 4.27
N LEU A 339 -21.08 10.66 4.63
CA LEU A 339 -19.96 10.80 3.69
C LEU A 339 -20.07 9.80 2.52
N MET A 340 -20.39 8.53 2.80
CA MET A 340 -20.55 7.52 1.75
C MET A 340 -21.73 7.81 0.84
N GLN A 341 -22.85 8.27 1.39
CA GLN A 341 -24.03 8.67 0.62
C GLN A 341 -23.72 9.89 -0.26
N ALA A 342 -23.07 10.91 0.29
CA ALA A 342 -22.66 12.09 -0.46
C ALA A 342 -21.72 11.73 -1.62
N LEU A 343 -20.75 10.84 -1.36
CA LEU A 343 -19.85 10.33 -2.39
C LEU A 343 -20.62 9.55 -3.47
N TYR A 344 -21.53 8.66 -3.08
CA TYR A 344 -22.37 7.91 -4.00
C TYR A 344 -23.21 8.83 -4.92
N GLU A 345 -23.88 9.83 -4.36
CA GLU A 345 -24.66 10.77 -5.18
C GLU A 345 -23.76 11.60 -6.11
N GLN A 346 -22.61 12.06 -5.60
CA GLN A 346 -21.67 12.84 -6.40
C GLN A 346 -21.14 12.03 -7.59
N VAL A 347 -20.78 10.75 -7.39
CA VAL A 347 -20.29 9.87 -8.46
C VAL A 347 -21.36 9.62 -9.53
N LYS A 348 -22.63 9.52 -9.14
CA LYS A 348 -23.75 9.38 -10.08
C LYS A 348 -23.94 10.64 -10.94
N ILE A 349 -23.78 11.82 -10.35
CA ILE A 349 -24.02 13.10 -11.01
C ILE A 349 -22.83 13.53 -11.90
N THR A 350 -21.59 13.22 -11.50
CA THR A 350 -20.36 13.77 -12.14
C THR A 350 -20.01 13.14 -13.50
N GLN A 351 -20.86 12.27 -14.06
CA GLN A 351 -20.61 11.66 -15.36
C GLN A 351 -20.54 12.72 -16.49
N PRO A 352 -19.66 12.56 -17.50
CA PRO A 352 -18.86 11.36 -17.81
C PRO A 352 -17.47 11.32 -17.14
N PHE A 353 -17.03 10.12 -16.77
CA PHE A 353 -15.66 9.85 -16.32
C PHE A 353 -14.73 9.46 -17.48
N THR A 354 -13.42 9.46 -17.24
CA THR A 354 -12.48 8.80 -18.16
C THR A 354 -12.79 7.30 -18.27
N GLU A 355 -12.37 6.64 -19.35
CA GLU A 355 -12.57 5.18 -19.52
C GLU A 355 -12.02 4.39 -18.32
N GLU A 356 -10.88 4.85 -17.80
CA GLU A 356 -10.21 4.25 -16.65
C GLU A 356 -11.02 4.34 -15.34
N GLU A 357 -11.72 5.46 -15.15
CA GLU A 357 -12.49 5.79 -13.95
C GLU A 357 -13.93 5.26 -14.02
N GLN A 358 -14.49 5.15 -15.23
CA GLN A 358 -15.88 4.77 -15.46
C GLN A 358 -16.21 3.37 -14.91
N HIS A 359 -15.30 2.41 -15.07
CA HIS A 359 -15.46 1.06 -14.50
C HIS A 359 -15.60 1.11 -12.97
N ILE A 360 -14.72 1.86 -12.30
CA ILE A 360 -14.71 1.95 -10.84
C ILE A 360 -15.89 2.73 -10.29
N ALA A 361 -16.28 3.81 -10.96
CA ALA A 361 -17.49 4.54 -10.59
C ALA A 361 -18.71 3.61 -10.62
N SER A 362 -18.85 2.81 -11.68
CA SER A 362 -19.96 1.87 -11.87
C SER A 362 -19.94 0.76 -10.81
N GLU A 363 -18.77 0.18 -10.55
CA GLU A 363 -18.59 -0.86 -9.52
C GLU A 363 -18.85 -0.34 -8.11
N PHE A 364 -18.45 0.90 -7.81
CA PHE A 364 -18.73 1.54 -6.52
C PHE A 364 -20.24 1.76 -6.31
N ILE A 365 -20.93 2.31 -7.31
CA ILE A 365 -22.39 2.51 -7.27
C ILE A 365 -23.09 1.16 -7.04
N LEU A 366 -22.76 0.15 -7.83
CA LEU A 366 -23.36 -1.18 -7.73
C LEU A 366 -23.12 -1.78 -6.34
N ALA A 367 -21.89 -1.73 -5.83
CA ALA A 367 -21.56 -2.30 -4.54
C ALA A 367 -22.31 -1.59 -3.40
N PHE A 368 -22.44 -0.26 -3.47
CA PHE A 368 -23.16 0.50 -2.46
C PHE A 368 -24.67 0.26 -2.50
N ASP A 369 -25.26 0.15 -3.69
CA ASP A 369 -26.67 -0.21 -3.88
C ASP A 369 -26.99 -1.58 -3.26
N VAL A 370 -26.13 -2.58 -3.51
CA VAL A 370 -26.26 -3.92 -2.91
C VAL A 370 -26.20 -3.81 -1.39
N PHE A 371 -25.24 -3.06 -0.85
CA PHE A 371 -25.10 -2.88 0.59
C PHE A 371 -26.35 -2.22 1.22
N LEU A 372 -26.85 -1.12 0.64
CA LEU A 372 -28.03 -0.42 1.15
C LEU A 372 -29.28 -1.29 1.08
N SER A 373 -29.47 -2.04 0.00
CA SER A 373 -30.62 -2.93 -0.17
C SER A 373 -30.69 -4.04 0.88
N LYS A 374 -29.53 -4.55 1.31
CA LYS A 374 -29.41 -5.62 2.32
C LYS A 374 -29.38 -5.09 3.75
N TYR A 375 -28.70 -3.98 3.99
CA TYR A 375 -28.22 -3.57 5.32
C TYR A 375 -28.44 -2.10 5.64
N SER A 376 -29.44 -1.45 5.03
CA SER A 376 -29.78 -0.03 5.26
C SER A 376 -29.45 0.41 6.70
N PRO A 377 -28.53 1.37 6.91
CA PRO A 377 -28.09 1.77 8.25
C PRO A 377 -29.11 2.64 8.99
N PHE A 378 -30.12 3.13 8.25
CA PHE A 378 -31.23 3.96 8.73
C PHE A 378 -32.35 3.13 9.37
#